data_AF-A0A453G880-F1
#
_entry.id   AF-A0A453G880-F1
#
_cell.length_a   1.000
_cell.length_b   1.000
_cell.length_c   1.000
_cell.angle_alpha   90.00
_cell.angle_beta   90.00
_cell.angle_gamma   90.00
#
_symmetry.space_group_name_H-M   'P 1'
#
loop_
_entity.id
_entity.type
_entity.pdbx_description
1 polymer ?
#
loop_
_entity_poly.entity_id
_entity_poly.type
_entity_poly.pdbx_seq_one_letter_code
_entity_poly.pdbx_strand_id
1 'polypeptide(L)'
;MLDNHCIEYNKKIDAGEGGGEPFSSYDFLYLPIDFNNKCNVGYGFVNLTTPEAAVRLYKAFHKQPWEVYNSRKICQVTYARVQGLEALKDHFKNSKFPCDSDEYLPVVFSPPRDGRQLTEPELLVPRSPIPSPSSPRKGQAAGVDPLA
;
A
#
# COMPACT_ATOMS: atom_id res chain seq x y z
N MET A 1 0.03 14.49 -2.10
CA MET A 1 -1.43 14.63 -1.95
C MET A 1 -1.89 14.19 -0.57
N LEU A 2 -1.75 12.90 -0.20
CA LEU A 2 -2.21 12.38 1.09
C LEU A 2 -1.44 12.96 2.29
N ASP A 3 -0.10 13.00 2.23
CA ASP A 3 0.71 13.62 3.28
C ASP A 3 0.33 15.09 3.48
N ASN A 4 0.28 15.89 2.41
CA ASN A 4 -0.13 17.30 2.48
C ASN A 4 -1.52 17.48 3.10
N HIS A 5 -2.48 16.63 2.71
CA HIS A 5 -3.82 16.65 3.30
C HIS A 5 -3.78 16.41 4.81
N CYS A 6 -3.00 15.42 5.26
CA CYS A 6 -2.84 15.14 6.68
C CYS A 6 -2.15 16.32 7.40
N ILE A 7 -1.09 16.89 6.84
CA ILE A 7 -0.40 18.07 7.39
C ILE A 7 -1.38 19.23 7.60
N GLU A 8 -2.16 19.58 6.57
CA GLU A 8 -3.07 20.73 6.59
C GLU A 8 -4.18 20.56 7.62
N TYR A 9 -4.80 19.38 7.69
CA TYR A 9 -5.85 19.14 8.67
C TYR A 9 -5.31 19.01 10.09
N ASN A 10 -4.16 18.35 10.28
CA ASN A 10 -3.58 18.19 11.61
C ASN A 10 -3.09 19.53 12.17
N LYS A 11 -2.64 20.47 11.33
CA LYS A 11 -2.35 21.85 11.74
C LYS A 11 -3.58 22.57 12.32
N LYS A 12 -4.77 22.37 11.75
CA LYS A 12 -6.02 22.95 12.26
C LYS A 12 -6.42 22.34 13.60
N ILE A 13 -6.22 21.03 13.76
CA ILE A 13 -6.46 20.35 15.03
C ILE A 13 -5.54 20.90 16.12
N ASP A 14 -4.24 21.04 15.83
CA ASP A 14 -3.26 21.61 16.77
C ASP A 14 -3.58 23.06 17.16
N ALA A 15 -4.13 23.85 16.22
CA ALA A 15 -4.55 25.22 16.48
C ALA A 15 -5.81 25.33 17.37
N GLY A 16 -6.38 24.20 17.82
CA GLY A 16 -7.58 24.16 18.62
C GLY A 16 -8.88 24.34 17.83
N GLU A 17 -8.81 24.46 16.51
CA GLU A 17 -9.98 24.57 15.62
C GLU A 17 -10.68 23.22 15.42
N GLY A 18 -10.03 22.12 15.80
CA GLY A 18 -10.50 20.75 15.61
C GLY A 18 -11.25 20.12 16.79
N GLY A 19 -11.58 20.85 17.85
CA GLY A 19 -12.49 20.35 18.91
C GLY A 19 -12.09 19.03 19.61
N GLY A 20 -10.81 18.67 19.64
CA GLY A 20 -10.33 17.39 20.20
C GLY A 20 -10.47 16.18 19.26
N GLU A 21 -10.73 16.40 17.97
CA GLU A 21 -10.75 15.35 16.95
C GLU A 21 -9.37 14.67 16.79
N PRO A 22 -9.33 13.36 16.46
CA PRO A 22 -8.09 12.66 16.22
C PRO A 22 -7.39 13.17 14.96
N PHE A 23 -6.07 13.04 14.89
CA PHE A 23 -5.32 13.37 13.68
C PHE A 23 -5.72 12.52 12.48
N SER A 24 -5.61 13.12 11.30
CA SER A 24 -5.63 12.39 10.04
C SER A 24 -4.30 11.66 9.89
N SER A 25 -4.37 10.34 9.82
CA SER A 25 -3.25 9.50 9.40
C SER A 25 -3.74 8.32 8.58
N TYR A 26 -2.84 7.72 7.82
CA TYR A 26 -3.11 6.55 6.98
C TYR A 26 -2.02 5.50 7.15
N ASP A 27 -2.40 4.23 7.09
CA ASP A 27 -1.53 3.09 7.38
C ASP A 27 -1.47 2.07 6.24
N PHE A 28 -2.19 2.31 5.14
CA PHE A 28 -2.17 1.49 3.94
C PHE A 28 -2.36 2.34 2.68
N LEU A 29 -1.63 2.00 1.62
CA LEU A 29 -1.78 2.58 0.28
C LEU A 29 -1.59 1.50 -0.78
N TYR A 30 -2.46 1.50 -1.79
CA TYR A 30 -2.29 0.66 -2.98
C TYR A 30 -2.82 1.34 -4.24
N LEU A 31 -2.00 1.43 -5.28
CA LEU A 31 -2.37 1.94 -6.60
C LEU A 31 -2.09 0.87 -7.66
N PRO A 32 -3.10 0.10 -8.10
CA PRO A 32 -2.88 -0.90 -9.13
C PRO A 32 -2.47 -0.28 -10.48
N ILE A 33 -1.50 -0.93 -11.12
CA ILE A 33 -0.91 -0.51 -12.40
C ILE A 33 -1.28 -1.50 -13.50
N ASP A 34 -1.72 -0.96 -14.63
CA ASP A 34 -1.76 -1.68 -15.90
C ASP A 34 -0.37 -1.61 -16.54
N PHE A 35 0.36 -2.72 -16.47
CA PHE A 35 1.72 -2.82 -16.99
C PHE A 35 1.79 -2.82 -18.53
N ASN A 36 0.73 -3.22 -19.21
CA ASN A 36 0.68 -3.19 -20.67
C ASN A 36 0.58 -1.74 -21.15
N ASN A 37 -0.29 -0.96 -20.49
CA ASN A 37 -0.54 0.44 -20.84
C ASN A 37 0.35 1.45 -20.08
N LYS A 38 1.20 0.97 -19.17
CA LYS A 38 2.14 1.75 -18.34
C LYS A 38 1.44 2.91 -17.59
N CYS A 39 0.25 2.65 -17.07
CA CYS A 39 -0.54 3.63 -16.35
C CYS A 39 -1.32 2.98 -15.20
N ASN A 40 -1.84 3.78 -14.26
CA ASN A 40 -2.74 3.23 -13.25
C ASN A 40 -4.08 2.82 -13.86
N VAL A 41 -4.74 1.83 -13.24
CA VAL A 41 -6.04 1.31 -13.69
C VAL A 41 -7.23 2.25 -13.42
N GLY A 42 -6.99 3.43 -12.86
CA GLY A 42 -8.00 4.46 -12.62
C GLY A 42 -8.61 4.50 -11.21
N TYR A 43 -8.16 3.64 -10.29
CA TYR A 43 -8.55 3.67 -8.88
C TYR A 43 -7.37 3.28 -7.98
N GLY A 44 -7.49 3.57 -6.69
CA GLY A 44 -6.54 3.17 -5.65
C GLY A 44 -7.22 3.06 -4.30
N PHE A 45 -6.53 2.48 -3.33
CA PHE A 45 -7.01 2.25 -1.98
C PHE A 45 -6.12 2.98 -0.98
N VAL A 46 -6.75 3.59 0.02
CA VAL A 46 -6.09 4.17 1.20
C VAL A 46 -6.88 3.74 2.42
N ASN A 47 -6.19 3.27 3.46
CA ASN A 47 -6.81 3.04 4.77
C ASN A 47 -6.44 4.20 5.69
N LEU A 48 -7.46 4.92 6.16
CA LEU A 48 -7.31 5.95 7.18
C LEU A 48 -7.45 5.29 8.55
N THR A 49 -6.69 5.77 9.53
CA THR A 49 -6.67 5.19 10.88
C THR A 49 -7.94 5.45 11.67
N THR A 50 -8.71 6.46 11.29
CA THR A 50 -9.97 6.85 11.96
C THR A 50 -11.08 7.19 10.95
N PRO A 51 -12.36 6.95 11.30
CA PRO A 51 -13.50 7.37 10.48
C PRO A 51 -13.52 8.88 10.19
N GLU A 52 -13.12 9.71 11.16
CA GLU A 52 -13.07 11.17 11.05
C GLU A 52 -12.04 11.60 10.00
N ALA A 53 -10.89 10.93 9.94
CA ALA A 53 -9.89 11.13 8.90
C ALA A 53 -10.43 10.75 7.51
N ALA A 54 -11.17 9.64 7.41
CA ALA A 54 -11.80 9.24 6.15
C ALA A 54 -12.84 10.27 5.66
N VAL A 55 -13.66 10.82 6.56
CA VAL A 55 -14.64 11.87 6.25
C VAL A 55 -13.93 13.15 5.78
N ARG A 56 -12.82 13.55 6.42
CA ARG A 56 -12.02 14.70 5.99
C ARG A 56 -11.42 14.51 4.60
N LEU A 57 -10.89 13.32 4.32
CA LEU A 57 -10.37 12.97 2.99
C LEU A 57 -11.49 13.01 1.95
N TYR A 58 -12.66 12.44 2.26
CA TYR A 58 -13.82 12.49 1.37
C TYR A 58 -14.22 13.93 1.06
N LYS A 59 -14.38 14.79 2.07
CA LYS A 59 -14.74 16.20 1.88
C LYS A 59 -13.71 16.97 1.05
N ALA A 60 -12.43 16.65 1.21
CA ALA A 60 -11.35 17.33 0.51
C ALA A 60 -11.21 16.90 -0.96
N PHE A 61 -11.44 15.62 -1.29
CA PHE A 61 -11.11 15.09 -2.63
C PHE A 61 -12.32 14.65 -3.45
N HIS A 62 -13.45 14.29 -2.83
CA HIS A 62 -14.61 13.83 -3.59
C HIS A 62 -15.16 14.97 -4.47
N LYS A 63 -15.44 14.66 -5.74
CA LYS A 63 -15.88 15.60 -6.78
C LYS A 63 -14.89 16.71 -7.13
N GLN A 64 -13.63 16.60 -6.71
CA GLN A 64 -12.59 17.54 -7.12
C GLN A 64 -11.94 17.10 -8.45
N PRO A 65 -11.59 18.03 -9.34
CA PRO A 65 -10.86 17.71 -10.55
C PRO A 65 -9.43 17.26 -10.24
N TRP A 66 -8.87 16.39 -11.09
CA TRP A 66 -7.44 16.09 -11.04
C TRP A 66 -6.66 17.18 -11.78
N GLU A 67 -5.89 17.99 -11.05
CA GLU A 67 -5.14 19.13 -11.62
C GLU A 67 -3.83 18.73 -12.34
N VAL A 68 -3.48 17.44 -12.31
CA VAL A 68 -2.23 16.93 -12.89
C VAL A 68 -2.51 16.30 -14.26
N TYR A 69 -1.52 16.37 -15.16
CA TYR A 69 -1.53 15.74 -16.48
C TYR A 69 -2.65 16.21 -17.42
N ASN A 70 -3.15 17.44 -17.27
CA ASN A 70 -4.30 17.96 -18.04
C ASN A 70 -5.52 17.04 -17.99
N SER A 71 -5.67 16.30 -16.88
CA SER A 71 -6.75 15.34 -16.70
C SER A 71 -8.09 16.07 -16.60
N ARG A 72 -9.08 15.59 -17.35
CA ARG A 72 -10.49 16.01 -17.18
C ARG A 72 -11.25 15.13 -16.20
N LYS A 73 -10.57 14.14 -15.59
CA LYS A 73 -11.20 13.22 -14.65
C LYS A 73 -11.57 13.98 -13.36
N ILE A 74 -12.69 13.58 -12.78
CA ILE A 74 -13.15 14.05 -11.47
C ILE A 74 -12.90 12.92 -10.46
N CYS A 75 -12.27 13.25 -9.33
CA CYS A 75 -12.01 12.30 -8.26
C CYS A 75 -13.32 11.85 -7.62
N GLN A 76 -13.48 10.54 -7.47
CA GLN A 76 -14.60 9.93 -6.75
C GLN A 76 -14.06 9.12 -5.59
N VAL A 77 -14.31 9.61 -4.38
CA VAL A 77 -14.04 8.84 -3.15
C VAL A 77 -15.29 8.03 -2.81
N THR A 78 -15.12 6.73 -2.57
CA THR A 78 -16.18 5.81 -2.11
C THR A 78 -15.61 4.87 -1.06
N TYR A 79 -16.47 4.25 -0.25
CA TYR A 79 -16.03 3.20 0.67
C TYR A 79 -15.61 1.96 -0.12
N ALA A 80 -14.44 1.41 0.21
CA ALA A 80 -14.00 0.13 -0.30
C ALA A 80 -14.85 -1.02 0.27
N ARG A 81 -15.01 -2.11 -0.48
CA ARG A 81 -15.71 -3.32 -0.02
C ARG A 81 -15.03 -3.99 1.16
N VAL A 82 -13.71 -3.95 1.21
CA VAL A 82 -12.88 -4.43 2.33
C VAL A 82 -12.49 -3.21 3.17
N GLN A 83 -12.78 -3.23 4.47
CA GLN A 83 -12.57 -2.11 5.38
C GLN A 83 -11.63 -2.50 6.52
N GLY A 84 -10.67 -1.62 6.83
CA GLY A 84 -9.71 -1.80 7.91
C GLY A 84 -8.44 -2.55 7.50
N LEU A 85 -7.33 -2.22 8.17
CA LEU A 85 -5.99 -2.70 7.84
C LEU A 85 -5.87 -4.23 7.89
N GLU A 86 -6.38 -4.87 8.94
CA GLU A 86 -6.26 -6.33 9.10
C GLU A 86 -7.05 -7.09 8.01
N ALA A 87 -8.25 -6.62 7.67
CA ALA A 87 -9.02 -7.20 6.57
C ALA A 87 -8.33 -7.00 5.20
N LEU A 88 -7.65 -5.87 5.01
CA LEU A 88 -6.84 -5.61 3.81
C LEU A 88 -5.61 -6.55 3.77
N LYS A 89 -4.92 -6.74 4.89
CA LYS A 89 -3.83 -7.71 5.01
C LYS A 89 -4.28 -9.11 4.62
N ASP A 90 -5.38 -9.58 5.20
CA ASP A 90 -5.96 -10.89 4.89
C ASP A 90 -6.39 -10.98 3.42
N HIS A 91 -7.00 -9.93 2.88
CA HIS A 91 -7.44 -9.89 1.49
C HIS A 91 -6.27 -10.01 0.51
N PHE A 92 -5.17 -9.31 0.76
CA PHE A 92 -4.01 -9.30 -0.14
C PHE A 92 -3.01 -10.42 0.13
N LYS A 93 -3.07 -11.10 1.28
CA LYS A 93 -2.14 -12.18 1.67
C LYS A 93 -1.90 -13.24 0.58
N ASN A 94 -2.95 -13.59 -0.17
CA ASN A 94 -2.89 -14.62 -1.23
C ASN A 94 -3.11 -14.02 -2.63
N SER A 95 -3.12 -12.70 -2.76
CA SER A 95 -3.31 -12.03 -4.05
C SER A 95 -2.08 -12.19 -4.92
N LYS A 96 -2.31 -12.46 -6.21
CA LYS A 96 -1.25 -12.51 -7.22
C LYS A 96 -1.14 -11.15 -7.88
N PHE A 97 0.06 -10.58 -7.87
CA PHE A 97 0.35 -9.32 -8.53
C PHE A 97 1.03 -9.59 -9.87
N PRO A 98 0.65 -8.89 -10.95
CA PRO A 98 1.17 -9.14 -12.29
C PRO A 98 2.58 -8.54 -12.53
N CYS A 99 3.34 -8.22 -11.48
CA CYS A 99 4.65 -7.56 -11.60
C CYS A 99 5.63 -7.98 -10.51
N ASP A 100 6.91 -8.04 -10.90
CA ASP A 100 8.05 -8.33 -10.03
C ASP A 100 8.70 -7.06 -9.44
N SER A 101 8.09 -5.88 -9.56
CA SER A 101 8.59 -4.65 -8.93
C SER A 101 7.83 -4.35 -7.64
N ASP A 102 8.59 -4.15 -6.57
CA ASP A 102 8.06 -3.85 -5.24
C ASP A 102 7.37 -2.48 -5.18
N GLU A 103 7.71 -1.57 -6.11
CA GLU A 103 7.15 -0.21 -6.19
C GLU A 103 5.65 -0.18 -6.47
N TYR A 104 5.09 -1.26 -7.01
CA TYR A 104 3.67 -1.35 -7.41
C TYR A 104 2.85 -2.28 -6.51
N LEU A 105 3.44 -2.78 -5.44
CA LEU A 105 2.76 -3.63 -4.47
C LEU A 105 2.01 -2.78 -3.42
N PRO A 106 0.98 -3.34 -2.77
CA PRO A 106 0.34 -2.68 -1.63
C PRO A 106 1.34 -2.49 -0.49
N VAL A 107 1.33 -1.32 0.13
CA VAL A 107 2.24 -0.96 1.22
C VAL A 107 1.47 -0.62 2.49
N VAL A 108 2.07 -0.93 3.62
CA VAL A 108 1.63 -0.51 4.95
C VAL A 108 2.64 0.44 5.57
N PHE A 109 2.18 1.26 6.51
CA PHE A 109 3.01 2.23 7.21
C PHE A 109 2.91 2.02 8.72
N SER A 110 4.05 1.81 9.38
CA SER A 110 4.12 1.62 10.82
C SER A 110 5.26 2.47 11.42
N PRO A 111 4.96 3.46 12.28
CA PRO A 111 3.62 3.98 12.57
C PRO A 111 2.88 4.57 11.34
N PRO A 112 1.56 4.79 11.42
CA PRO A 112 0.78 5.43 10.35
C PRO A 112 1.32 6.81 9.99
N ARG A 113 1.27 7.17 8.71
CA ARG A 113 1.71 8.49 8.23
C ARG A 113 0.64 9.54 8.53
N ASP A 114 1.01 10.57 9.29
CA ASP A 114 0.20 11.76 9.57
C ASP A 114 0.60 12.97 8.68
N GLY A 115 1.45 12.69 7.69
CA GLY A 115 2.07 13.67 6.80
C GLY A 115 3.29 14.40 7.38
N ARG A 116 3.52 14.36 8.70
CA ARG A 116 4.74 14.89 9.34
C ARG A 116 5.77 13.79 9.51
N GLN A 117 5.33 12.62 9.94
CA GLN A 117 6.15 11.43 10.01
C GLN A 117 6.06 10.64 8.69
N LEU A 118 7.13 10.71 7.89
CA LEU A 118 7.23 9.98 6.62
C LEU A 118 7.82 8.59 6.85
N THR A 119 7.04 7.70 7.47
CA THR A 119 7.47 6.31 7.71
C THR A 119 7.70 5.55 6.42
N GLU A 120 8.78 4.77 6.34
CA GLU A 120 9.08 3.99 5.13
C GLU A 120 7.96 2.99 4.81
N PRO A 121 7.62 2.78 3.52
CA PRO A 121 6.62 1.80 3.14
C PRO A 121 7.12 0.38 3.37
N GLU A 122 6.34 -0.42 4.08
CA GLU A 122 6.56 -1.85 4.23
C GLU A 122 5.66 -2.62 3.25
N LEU A 123 6.21 -3.56 2.50
CA LEU A 123 5.42 -4.37 1.57
C LEU A 123 4.44 -5.24 2.34
N LEU A 124 3.16 -5.16 1.99
CA LEU A 124 2.11 -5.96 2.65
C LEU A 124 2.28 -7.46 2.34
N VAL A 125 2.76 -7.81 1.15
CA VAL A 125 2.97 -9.19 0.72
C VAL A 125 4.46 -9.43 0.49
N PRO A 126 5.12 -10.28 1.31
CA PRO A 126 6.49 -10.71 1.04
C PRO A 126 6.53 -11.50 -0.26
N ARG A 127 7.58 -11.32 -1.06
CA ARG A 127 7.84 -12.25 -2.17
C ARG A 127 7.95 -13.67 -1.60
N SER A 128 7.34 -14.65 -2.27
CA SER A 128 7.75 -16.03 -2.03
C SER A 128 9.25 -16.12 -2.31
N PRO A 129 10.07 -16.67 -1.40
CA PRO A 129 11.49 -16.82 -1.68
C PRO A 129 11.65 -17.59 -2.98
N ILE A 130 12.44 -17.03 -3.91
CA ILE A 130 12.85 -17.72 -5.13
C ILE A 130 13.40 -19.08 -4.67
N PRO A 131 12.90 -20.22 -5.19
CA PRO A 131 13.53 -21.50 -4.90
C PRO A 131 14.99 -21.38 -5.31
N SER A 132 15.90 -21.43 -4.33
CA SER A 132 17.32 -21.46 -4.59
C SER A 132 17.59 -22.63 -5.56
N PRO A 133 18.41 -22.45 -6.61
CA PRO A 133 18.74 -23.55 -7.49
C PRO A 133 19.35 -24.66 -6.63
N SER A 134 18.65 -25.79 -6.56
CA SER A 134 19.07 -26.94 -5.76
C SER A 134 20.47 -27.33 -6.21
N SER A 135 21.45 -27.26 -5.29
CA SER A 135 22.79 -27.76 -5.54
C SER A 135 22.74 -29.17 -6.10
N PRO A 136 23.54 -29.52 -7.13
CA PRO A 136 23.56 -30.87 -7.66
C PRO A 136 23.88 -31.84 -6.53
N ARG A 137 23.09 -32.92 -6.40
CA ARG A 137 23.44 -34.04 -5.50
C ARG A 137 24.83 -34.52 -5.90
N LYS A 138 25.80 -34.43 -4.99
CA LYS A 138 27.07 -35.14 -5.13
C LYS A 138 26.74 -36.61 -5.36
N GLY A 139 27.06 -37.10 -6.56
CA GLY A 139 26.98 -38.51 -6.89
C GLY A 139 27.74 -39.29 -5.82
N GLN A 140 27.05 -40.25 -5.22
CA GLN A 140 27.64 -41.20 -4.31
C GLN A 140 28.65 -42.01 -5.13
N ALA A 141 29.94 -41.82 -4.85
CA ALA A 141 30.99 -42.65 -5.41
C ALA A 141 30.71 -44.09 -4.96
N ALA A 142 30.51 -44.98 -5.93
CA ALA A 142 30.44 -46.40 -5.69
C ALA A 142 31.80 -46.83 -5.11
N GLY A 143 31.82 -47.15 -3.82
CA GLY A 143 32.90 -47.87 -3.21
C GLY A 143 32.96 -49.25 -3.85
N VAL A 144 34.04 -49.50 -4.60
CA VAL A 144 34.47 -50.85 -4.93
C VAL A 144 35.29 -51.36 -3.75
N ASP A 145 34.74 -52.30 -2.97
CA ASP A 145 35.49 -53.07 -1.98
C ASP A 145 36.08 -54.34 -2.62
N PRO A 146 37.16 -54.91 -2.04
CA PRO A 146 38.15 -55.69 -2.76
C PRO A 146 38.00 -57.23 -2.62
N LEU A 147 38.73 -57.93 -3.49
CA LEU A 147 39.24 -59.32 -3.38
C LEU A 147 38.25 -60.49 -3.47
N ALA A 148 38.34 -61.21 -4.59
CA ALA A 148 38.66 -62.65 -4.65
C ALA A 148 39.34 -62.94 -6.00
#